data_AF-A0A350YXZ2-F1
#
_entry.id   AF-A0A350YXZ2-F1
#
_cell.length_a   1.000
_cell.length_b   1.000
_cell.length_c   1.000
_cell.angle_alpha   90.00
_cell.angle_beta   90.00
_cell.angle_gamma   90.00
#
_symmetry.space_group_name_H-M   'P 1'
#
loop_
_entity.id
_entity.type
_entity.pdbx_description
1 polymer ?
#
loop_
_entity_poly.entity_id
_entity_poly.type
_entity_poly.pdbx_seq_one_letter_code
_entity_poly.pdbx_strand_id
1 'polypeptide(L)'
;DPTEEPLPGSVEEIYRQLSPLINIPVTSGTLNDETAKTFTPCFTDFGITEIVIIADTNAPFTAVRVACNVDPKVAMIIKEKTADWPGVDIEVEPIREYPTGELTSEVIGFLGPIPAALEEEYRDLGFVPNRDKVGYAGVEASLNDILAGSNGKRVVEVDGAGKVIRDLEPPVEPEPGKNIKLTIDSRLQAATKAALIGEIEWWNRYFNDIRSSNGVAIAINPKTGEILSLVSYPTFENNRMARFIPAYYYEQLSRDPNRPLFNPAVSAEHPPGSVYKLAPAIGYMNEAILPPTQSVSCPGKITITEKYSPNDPGTPRDYVCYDDLGHGRVSFLRGIALSCDIYFYKMAGGYPGEVPEGLGIDRMAEYAKALGYGQVTGIELPGEMDGLVPTSAWKRINLSENWSIGDTYIAAMGQGYVLATPLQTLVSEAIIANDGVYMQPTLVHEVINDAGDVVEPFTPKVKWDITRDPLITVFNEFGIPTEEKKVVEPWVVSLTQEGMRMAVTEGTAQRVFRNFIINGKEIQTAGKTGTAEYCDDVAQEKNLCQPGNWPTHSWYLGYGPYEDPEIAVVAFVYNGGEGASVAAPIVRKIMEAYFELKAIDAGEPEFIAP
;
A
#
# COMPACT_ATOMS: atom_id res chain seq x y z
N ASP A 1 17.84 5.00 52.66
CA ASP A 1 17.67 5.59 51.33
C ASP A 1 18.89 5.18 50.50
N PRO A 2 18.75 4.63 49.28
CA PRO A 2 19.91 4.31 48.44
C PRO A 2 20.78 5.55 48.09
N THR A 3 20.32 6.76 48.43
CA THR A 3 21.11 8.00 48.38
C THR A 3 21.85 8.34 49.69
N GLU A 4 21.64 7.58 50.78
CA GLU A 4 22.23 7.85 52.12
C GLU A 4 23.40 6.93 52.50
N GLU A 5 23.63 5.81 51.79
CA GLU A 5 24.83 4.97 51.98
C GLU A 5 25.76 5.08 50.76
N PRO A 6 27.02 5.52 50.92
CA PRO A 6 27.96 5.61 49.81
C PRO A 6 28.24 4.22 49.24
N LEU A 7 28.23 4.10 47.91
CA LEU A 7 28.67 2.91 47.21
C LEU A 7 30.04 2.45 47.74
N PRO A 8 30.33 1.14 47.82
CA PRO A 8 31.65 0.65 48.22
C PRO A 8 32.73 1.37 47.39
N GLY A 9 33.81 1.85 48.02
CA GLY A 9 34.81 2.70 47.33
C GLY A 9 35.43 2.08 46.08
N SER A 10 35.37 0.75 45.93
CA SER A 10 35.75 0.03 44.71
C SER A 10 34.77 0.24 43.55
N VAL A 11 33.47 0.38 43.80
CA VAL A 11 32.43 0.63 42.78
C VAL A 11 32.52 2.07 42.28
N GLU A 12 32.71 3.03 43.21
CA GLU A 12 32.86 4.44 42.85
C GLU A 12 34.08 4.68 41.96
N GLU A 13 35.18 3.97 42.21
CA GLU A 13 36.39 4.03 41.37
C GLU A 13 36.15 3.46 39.97
N ILE A 14 35.41 2.35 39.85
CA ILE A 14 35.00 1.80 38.54
C ILE A 14 34.19 2.85 37.78
N TYR A 15 33.21 3.50 38.42
CA TYR A 15 32.37 4.51 37.76
C TYR A 15 33.20 5.72 37.31
N ARG A 16 34.15 6.18 38.12
CA ARG A 16 35.06 7.29 37.76
C ARG A 16 35.94 6.97 36.55
N GLN A 17 36.39 5.73 36.42
CA GLN A 17 37.17 5.31 35.26
C GLN A 17 36.32 5.02 34.02
N LEU A 18 35.09 4.53 34.20
CA LEU A 18 34.15 4.25 33.12
C LEU A 18 33.56 5.52 32.51
N SER A 19 33.19 6.49 33.36
CA SER A 19 32.59 7.78 32.99
C SER A 19 33.24 8.49 31.79
N PRO A 20 34.57 8.74 31.76
CA PRO A 20 35.21 9.42 30.63
C PRO A 20 35.23 8.57 29.35
N LEU A 21 35.13 7.24 29.45
CA LEU A 21 35.13 6.36 28.28
C LEU A 21 33.79 6.37 27.55
N ILE A 22 32.68 6.38 28.30
CA ILE A 22 31.32 6.35 27.75
C ILE A 22 30.67 7.73 27.66
N ASN A 23 31.37 8.78 28.12
CA ASN A 23 30.90 10.17 28.16
C ASN A 23 29.57 10.35 28.93
N ILE A 24 29.42 9.65 30.06
CA ILE A 24 28.30 9.76 30.98
C ILE A 24 28.86 10.14 32.35
N PRO A 25 28.36 11.19 33.03
CA PRO A 25 28.87 11.58 34.33
C PRO A 25 28.61 10.48 35.38
N VAL A 26 29.43 10.42 36.43
CA VAL A 26 29.21 9.46 37.52
C VAL A 26 27.87 9.71 38.22
N THR A 27 27.48 10.97 38.35
CA THR A 27 26.19 11.43 38.92
C THR A 27 25.70 12.67 38.17
N SER A 28 24.39 12.76 37.95
CA SER A 28 23.76 13.97 37.41
C SER A 28 22.39 14.21 38.06
N GLY A 29 22.36 15.14 39.02
CA GLY A 29 21.14 15.65 39.62
C GLY A 29 20.46 14.72 40.63
N THR A 30 19.30 15.14 41.14
CA THR A 30 18.57 14.44 42.20
C THR A 30 17.58 13.42 41.65
N LEU A 31 17.75 12.15 42.07
CA LEU A 31 16.79 11.07 41.86
C LEU A 31 15.48 11.34 42.62
N ASN A 32 14.33 11.31 41.95
CA ASN A 32 13.02 11.37 42.59
C ASN A 32 12.02 10.43 41.90
N ASP A 33 10.86 10.20 42.50
CA ASP A 33 9.84 9.26 41.99
C ASP A 33 9.33 9.58 40.57
N GLU A 34 9.37 10.86 40.17
CA GLU A 34 8.90 11.30 38.86
C GLU A 34 9.97 11.04 37.79
N THR A 35 11.24 11.29 38.10
CA THR A 35 12.36 11.06 37.19
C THR A 35 12.73 9.58 37.09
N ALA A 36 12.54 8.78 38.14
CA ALA A 36 12.72 7.33 38.09
C ALA A 36 11.67 6.63 37.21
N LYS A 37 10.44 7.15 37.14
CA LYS A 37 9.36 6.62 36.29
C LYS A 37 9.57 6.87 34.80
N THR A 38 10.34 7.89 34.44
CA THR A 38 10.66 8.23 33.04
C THR A 38 11.99 7.63 32.57
N PHE A 39 12.65 6.83 33.42
CA PHE A 39 13.91 6.18 33.09
C PHE A 39 13.77 5.22 31.90
N THR A 40 14.55 5.49 30.87
CA THR A 40 14.77 4.56 29.75
C THR A 40 16.27 4.31 29.63
N PRO A 41 16.74 3.04 29.73
CA PRO A 41 18.15 2.72 29.55
C PRO A 41 18.71 3.33 28.27
N CYS A 42 19.93 3.86 28.34
CA CYS A 42 20.63 4.55 27.25
C CYS A 42 20.01 5.86 26.71
N PHE A 43 18.81 6.25 27.14
CA PHE A 43 18.13 7.49 26.73
C PHE A 43 17.69 8.26 27.97
N THR A 44 18.69 8.71 28.73
CA THR A 44 18.47 9.43 29.99
C THR A 44 19.60 10.44 30.22
N ASP A 45 19.27 11.50 30.95
CA ASP A 45 20.26 12.49 31.43
C ASP A 45 20.90 12.07 32.76
N PHE A 46 20.58 10.89 33.29
CA PHE A 46 21.13 10.36 34.54
C PHE A 46 22.59 9.94 34.44
N GLY A 47 23.28 9.99 35.57
CA GLY A 47 24.63 9.52 35.73
C GLY A 47 24.64 8.01 35.98
N ILE A 48 25.83 7.42 35.91
CA ILE A 48 26.01 5.97 36.09
C ILE A 48 25.40 5.50 37.42
N THR A 49 25.54 6.30 38.49
CA THR A 49 25.03 5.97 39.82
C THR A 49 23.50 5.90 39.84
N GLU A 50 22.81 6.91 39.33
CA GLU A 50 21.35 6.93 39.33
C GLU A 50 20.77 5.80 38.45
N ILE A 51 21.39 5.54 37.29
CA ILE A 51 21.01 4.43 36.40
C ILE A 51 21.01 3.09 37.14
N VAL A 52 22.10 2.80 37.87
CA VAL A 52 22.25 1.52 38.60
C VAL A 52 21.28 1.42 39.77
N ILE A 53 21.05 2.51 40.52
CA ILE A 53 20.08 2.54 41.63
C ILE A 53 18.65 2.27 41.14
N ILE A 54 18.24 2.91 40.04
CA ILE A 54 16.90 2.70 39.47
C ILE A 54 16.74 1.25 39.03
N ALA A 55 17.74 0.69 38.37
CA ALA A 55 17.70 -0.70 37.89
C ALA A 55 17.64 -1.72 39.03
N ASP A 56 18.46 -1.54 40.07
CA ASP A 56 18.46 -2.43 41.24
C ASP A 56 17.10 -2.41 41.96
N THR A 57 16.39 -1.28 41.92
CA THR A 57 15.04 -1.16 42.50
C THR A 57 13.96 -1.80 41.61
N ASN A 58 14.02 -1.55 40.30
CA ASN A 58 12.97 -1.98 39.36
C ASN A 58 13.07 -3.47 38.99
N ALA A 59 14.30 -3.98 38.83
CA ALA A 59 14.58 -5.35 38.42
C ALA A 59 15.87 -5.86 39.08
N PRO A 60 15.83 -6.18 40.39
CA PRO A 60 17.01 -6.64 41.13
C PRO A 60 17.73 -7.79 40.42
N PHE A 61 19.07 -7.77 40.44
CA PHE A 61 19.94 -8.77 39.81
C PHE A 61 19.83 -8.88 38.28
N THR A 62 19.14 -7.96 37.61
CA THR A 62 19.11 -7.87 36.15
C THR A 62 20.14 -6.85 35.67
N ALA A 63 20.89 -7.18 34.61
CA ALA A 63 21.84 -6.24 34.03
C ALA A 63 21.12 -5.01 33.47
N VAL A 64 21.70 -3.82 33.67
CA VAL A 64 21.19 -2.55 33.12
C VAL A 64 22.15 -2.00 32.07
N ARG A 65 21.59 -1.53 30.94
CA ARG A 65 22.38 -0.84 29.93
C ARG A 65 22.72 0.58 30.40
N VAL A 66 24.00 0.79 30.73
CA VAL A 66 24.53 2.10 31.16
C VAL A 66 24.78 3.02 29.96
N ALA A 67 25.38 2.48 28.89
CA ALA A 67 25.60 3.19 27.63
C ALA A 67 25.31 2.27 26.45
N CYS A 68 24.76 2.84 25.36
CA CYS A 68 24.52 2.14 24.10
C CYS A 68 25.31 2.79 22.98
N ASN A 69 25.52 2.06 21.87
CA ASN A 69 26.30 2.51 20.71
C ASN A 69 27.74 2.91 21.05
N VAL A 70 28.35 2.16 21.98
CA VAL A 70 29.74 2.37 22.40
C VAL A 70 30.67 2.17 21.21
N ASP A 71 31.61 3.10 21.00
CA ASP A 71 32.61 2.99 19.93
C ASP A 71 33.39 1.66 20.05
N PRO A 72 33.67 0.96 18.93
CA PRO A 72 34.38 -0.32 18.97
C PRO A 72 35.70 -0.30 19.74
N LYS A 73 36.44 0.82 19.72
CA LYS A 73 37.68 0.96 20.49
C LYS A 73 37.41 1.07 21.99
N VAL A 74 36.38 1.84 22.36
CA VAL A 74 35.96 1.96 23.77
C VAL A 74 35.45 0.60 24.28
N ALA A 75 34.67 -0.12 23.49
CA ALA A 75 34.21 -1.45 23.82
C ALA A 75 35.38 -2.43 24.05
N MET A 76 36.43 -2.36 23.22
CA MET A 76 37.65 -3.16 23.43
C MET A 76 38.41 -2.78 24.71
N ILE A 77 38.52 -1.49 25.04
CA ILE A 77 39.13 -1.04 26.31
C ILE A 77 38.33 -1.56 27.51
N ILE A 78 37.00 -1.51 27.45
CA ILE A 78 36.13 -2.04 28.50
C ILE A 78 36.33 -3.55 28.64
N LYS A 79 36.34 -4.31 27.53
CA LYS A 79 36.60 -5.76 27.54
C LYS A 79 37.97 -6.14 28.11
N GLU A 80 39.01 -5.33 27.88
CA GLU A 80 40.34 -5.54 28.48
C GLU A 80 40.29 -5.39 30.01
N LYS A 81 39.51 -4.43 30.49
CA LYS A 81 39.38 -4.10 31.93
C LYS A 81 38.32 -4.91 32.68
N THR A 82 37.56 -5.79 32.02
CA THR A 82 36.50 -6.59 32.68
C THR A 82 37.01 -7.40 33.88
N ALA A 83 38.29 -7.78 33.89
CA ALA A 83 38.91 -8.44 35.06
C ALA A 83 39.03 -7.52 36.29
N ASP A 84 39.28 -6.24 36.06
CA ASP A 84 39.44 -5.21 37.09
C ASP A 84 38.12 -4.50 37.44
N TRP A 85 37.11 -4.59 36.56
CA TRP A 85 35.79 -3.97 36.69
C TRP A 85 34.66 -5.02 36.83
N PRO A 86 34.59 -5.73 37.97
CA PRO A 86 33.52 -6.69 38.20
C PRO A 86 32.14 -6.03 38.09
N GLY A 87 31.26 -6.62 37.28
CA GLY A 87 29.90 -6.11 37.02
C GLY A 87 29.78 -5.20 35.79
N VAL A 88 30.89 -4.84 35.13
CA VAL A 88 30.86 -4.08 33.86
C VAL A 88 31.25 -5.01 32.71
N ASP A 89 30.37 -5.14 31.73
CA ASP A 89 30.64 -5.90 30.51
C ASP A 89 30.06 -5.20 29.27
N ILE A 90 30.48 -5.66 28.09
CA ILE A 90 29.94 -5.26 26.79
C ILE A 90 29.04 -6.38 26.27
N GLU A 91 27.80 -6.02 26.01
CA GLU A 91 26.81 -6.80 25.28
C GLU A 91 26.80 -6.37 23.81
N VAL A 92 26.85 -7.34 22.90
CA VAL A 92 26.76 -7.09 21.45
C VAL A 92 25.35 -7.47 21.01
N GLU A 93 24.62 -6.49 20.48
CA GLU A 93 23.26 -6.68 19.99
C GLU A 93 23.19 -6.42 18.48
N PRO A 94 22.52 -7.28 17.70
CA PRO A 94 22.22 -6.99 16.31
C PRO A 94 21.21 -5.83 16.23
N ILE A 95 21.50 -4.86 15.37
CA ILE A 95 20.62 -3.73 15.09
C ILE A 95 20.15 -3.85 13.64
N ARG A 96 18.84 -3.74 13.42
CA ARG A 96 18.28 -3.70 12.06
C ARG A 96 18.79 -2.47 11.32
N GLU A 97 19.11 -2.60 10.05
CA GLU A 97 19.51 -1.50 9.18
C GLU A 97 18.66 -1.53 7.91
N TYR A 98 18.24 -0.36 7.43
CA TYR A 98 17.45 -0.21 6.22
C TYR A 98 18.22 0.65 5.20
N PRO A 99 19.14 0.09 4.40
CA PRO A 99 20.01 0.88 3.53
C PRO A 99 19.29 1.82 2.55
N THR A 100 18.06 1.47 2.16
CA THR A 100 17.20 2.24 1.26
C THR A 100 16.37 3.32 1.96
N GLY A 101 16.23 3.26 3.29
CA GLY A 101 15.52 4.25 4.09
C GLY A 101 14.13 4.59 3.55
N GLU A 102 13.84 5.90 3.51
CA GLU A 102 12.61 6.51 2.96
C GLU A 102 12.23 6.06 1.53
N LEU A 103 13.13 5.46 0.75
CA LEU A 103 12.80 4.99 -0.59
C LEU A 103 11.81 3.81 -0.58
N THR A 104 11.85 2.98 0.47
CA THR A 104 11.11 1.72 0.53
C THR A 104 10.39 1.52 1.86
N SER A 105 10.30 2.53 2.73
CA SER A 105 9.74 2.40 4.08
C SER A 105 8.31 1.88 4.11
N GLU A 106 7.47 2.24 3.13
CA GLU A 106 6.09 1.78 3.02
C GLU A 106 5.96 0.30 2.63
N VAL A 107 7.00 -0.27 2.00
CA VAL A 107 7.08 -1.68 1.64
C VAL A 107 7.78 -2.47 2.74
N ILE A 108 8.94 -2.02 3.20
CA ILE A 108 9.74 -2.71 4.21
C ILE A 108 9.11 -2.59 5.59
N GLY A 109 8.72 -1.37 5.96
CA GLY A 109 8.25 -1.06 7.30
C GLY A 109 9.39 -0.91 8.30
N PHE A 110 9.10 -1.23 9.55
CA PHE A 110 10.06 -1.16 10.65
C PHE A 110 9.71 -2.13 11.78
N LEU A 111 10.71 -2.49 12.56
CA LEU A 111 10.59 -3.26 13.79
C LEU A 111 10.33 -2.36 15.01
N GLY A 112 9.56 -2.85 15.97
CA GLY A 112 9.29 -2.21 17.25
C GLY A 112 9.34 -3.20 18.43
N PRO A 113 9.25 -2.70 19.68
CA PRO A 113 9.17 -3.58 20.85
C PRO A 113 7.89 -4.42 20.81
N ILE A 114 7.85 -5.55 21.50
CA ILE A 114 6.63 -6.36 21.59
C ILE A 114 5.52 -5.52 22.25
N PRO A 115 4.34 -5.34 21.61
CA PRO A 115 3.23 -4.61 22.21
C PRO A 115 2.79 -5.28 23.52
N ALA A 116 2.60 -4.49 24.59
CA ALA A 116 2.20 -5.03 25.89
C ALA A 116 0.90 -5.85 25.85
N ALA A 117 -0.01 -5.52 24.93
CA ALA A 117 -1.26 -6.25 24.74
C ALA A 117 -1.08 -7.66 24.13
N LEU A 118 0.06 -7.91 23.47
CA LEU A 118 0.38 -9.18 22.79
C LEU A 118 1.55 -9.91 23.48
N GLU A 119 1.99 -9.45 24.65
CA GLU A 119 3.20 -9.99 25.29
C GLU A 119 3.09 -11.48 25.61
N GLU A 120 1.95 -11.94 26.12
CA GLU A 120 1.72 -13.35 26.44
C GLU A 120 1.79 -14.24 25.18
N GLU A 121 1.16 -13.80 24.09
CA GLU A 121 1.18 -14.51 22.80
C GLU A 121 2.60 -14.62 22.25
N TYR A 122 3.37 -13.54 22.26
CA TYR A 122 4.75 -13.57 21.80
C TYR A 122 5.67 -14.40 22.70
N ARG A 123 5.41 -14.43 24.02
CA ARG A 123 6.14 -15.34 24.94
C ARG A 123 5.87 -16.80 24.61
N ASP A 124 4.65 -17.15 24.25
CA ASP A 124 4.30 -18.51 23.82
C ASP A 124 4.98 -18.90 22.51
N LEU A 125 5.22 -17.93 21.62
CA LEU A 125 6.04 -18.07 20.40
C LEU A 125 7.55 -18.10 20.69
N GLY A 126 7.96 -17.99 21.96
CA GLY A 126 9.36 -18.06 22.38
C GLY A 126 10.11 -16.72 22.33
N PHE A 127 9.43 -15.60 22.10
CA PHE A 127 10.04 -14.27 22.14
C PHE A 127 10.28 -13.80 23.58
N VAL A 128 11.32 -12.99 23.76
CA VAL A 128 11.69 -12.38 25.04
C VAL A 128 11.39 -10.87 24.99
N PRO A 129 10.39 -10.39 25.76
CA PRO A 129 10.06 -8.97 25.84
C PRO A 129 11.24 -8.12 26.31
N ASN A 130 11.29 -6.87 25.85
CA ASN A 130 12.38 -5.91 26.07
C ASN A 130 13.75 -6.28 25.46
N ARG A 131 13.85 -7.46 24.81
CA ARG A 131 15.02 -7.89 24.02
C ARG A 131 14.64 -8.02 22.54
N ASP A 132 13.62 -8.81 22.26
CA ASP A 132 13.19 -9.11 20.89
C ASP A 132 12.29 -8.00 20.35
N LYS A 133 12.32 -7.85 19.03
CA LYS A 133 11.51 -6.88 18.28
C LYS A 133 10.62 -7.61 17.29
N VAL A 134 9.50 -6.99 16.95
CA VAL A 134 8.49 -7.52 16.03
C VAL A 134 8.16 -6.47 14.97
N GLY A 135 7.71 -6.91 13.80
CA GLY A 135 7.32 -5.98 12.75
C GLY A 135 6.08 -5.15 13.08
N TYR A 136 6.15 -3.85 12.81
CA TYR A 136 5.05 -2.90 13.02
C TYR A 136 4.40 -2.45 11.71
N ALA A 137 5.11 -2.56 10.59
CA ALA A 137 4.63 -2.16 9.27
C ALA A 137 5.31 -3.00 8.18
N GLY A 138 4.79 -2.91 6.95
CA GLY A 138 5.42 -3.49 5.76
C GLY A 138 5.66 -5.00 5.84
N VAL A 139 6.65 -5.47 5.09
CA VAL A 139 7.05 -6.88 5.09
C VAL A 139 7.66 -7.33 6.42
N GLU A 140 8.22 -6.40 7.22
CA GLU A 140 8.68 -6.73 8.57
C GLU A 140 7.52 -7.25 9.43
N ALA A 141 6.31 -6.69 9.27
CA ALA A 141 5.13 -7.13 10.00
C ALA A 141 4.46 -8.37 9.39
N SER A 142 4.24 -8.39 8.08
CA SER A 142 3.51 -9.48 7.43
C SER A 142 4.31 -10.78 7.33
N LEU A 143 5.65 -10.68 7.28
CA LEU A 143 6.56 -11.83 7.12
C LEU A 143 7.41 -12.07 8.37
N ASN A 144 6.97 -11.58 9.54
CA ASN A 144 7.66 -11.74 10.82
C ASN A 144 8.01 -13.21 11.10
N ASP A 145 7.10 -14.14 10.84
CA ASP A 145 7.30 -15.58 11.09
C ASP A 145 8.44 -16.19 10.25
N ILE A 146 8.73 -15.60 9.08
CA ILE A 146 9.83 -16.02 8.21
C ILE A 146 11.14 -15.35 8.66
N LEU A 147 11.07 -14.09 9.06
CA LEU A 147 12.23 -13.23 9.36
C LEU A 147 12.79 -13.40 10.78
N ALA A 148 11.95 -13.74 11.77
CA ALA A 148 12.32 -13.70 13.18
C ALA A 148 13.28 -14.83 13.59
N GLY A 149 13.20 -15.99 12.94
CA GLY A 149 13.94 -17.18 13.36
C GLY A 149 13.41 -17.75 14.69
N SER A 150 14.22 -18.55 15.37
CA SER A 150 13.88 -19.15 16.66
C SER A 150 14.98 -18.92 17.70
N ASN A 151 14.56 -18.58 18.91
CA ASN A 151 15.48 -18.31 20.00
C ASN A 151 16.14 -19.60 20.51
N GLY A 152 17.46 -19.56 20.65
CA GLY A 152 18.23 -20.59 21.36
C GLY A 152 17.98 -20.54 22.87
N LYS A 153 18.50 -21.53 23.59
CA LYS A 153 18.35 -21.65 25.04
C LYS A 153 19.66 -22.08 25.68
N ARG A 154 20.08 -21.35 26.71
CA ARG A 154 21.23 -21.69 27.54
C ARG A 154 20.85 -21.61 29.01
N VAL A 155 21.16 -22.66 29.77
CA VAL A 155 20.92 -22.72 31.22
C VAL A 155 22.27 -22.72 31.92
N VAL A 156 22.53 -21.69 32.72
CA VAL A 156 23.85 -21.45 33.33
C VAL A 156 23.78 -21.41 34.86
N GLU A 157 24.84 -21.88 35.50
CA GLU A 157 25.08 -21.69 36.94
C GLU A 157 25.84 -20.37 37.15
N VAL A 158 25.29 -19.47 37.98
CA VAL A 158 25.93 -18.19 38.35
C VAL A 158 26.30 -18.16 39.84
N ASP A 159 27.37 -17.43 40.19
CA ASP A 159 27.69 -17.16 41.59
C ASP A 159 26.82 -16.03 42.19
N GLY A 160 27.01 -15.74 43.49
CA GLY A 160 26.26 -14.69 44.18
C GLY A 160 26.52 -13.26 43.67
N ALA A 161 27.48 -13.08 42.76
CA ALA A 161 27.76 -11.83 42.06
C ALA A 161 27.29 -11.85 40.59
N GLY A 162 26.59 -12.90 40.14
CA GLY A 162 26.05 -13.05 38.79
C GLY A 162 27.04 -13.56 37.75
N LYS A 163 28.27 -13.96 38.14
CA LYS A 163 29.26 -14.47 37.20
C LYS A 163 28.92 -15.89 36.77
N VAL A 164 28.87 -16.12 35.46
CA VAL A 164 28.64 -17.46 34.87
C VAL A 164 29.81 -18.40 35.16
N ILE A 165 29.52 -19.55 35.77
CA ILE A 165 30.49 -20.59 36.12
C ILE A 165 30.54 -21.67 35.03
N ARG A 166 29.38 -22.24 34.68
CA ARG A 166 29.26 -23.33 33.71
C ARG A 166 27.82 -23.48 33.20
N ASP A 167 27.66 -24.23 32.12
CA ASP A 167 26.36 -24.64 31.61
C ASP A 167 25.85 -25.86 32.39
N LEU A 168 24.57 -25.84 32.77
CA LEU A 168 23.89 -26.95 33.44
C LEU A 168 23.33 -27.96 32.43
N GLU A 169 22.97 -27.48 31.24
CA GLU A 169 22.44 -28.26 30.13
C GLU A 169 23.20 -27.89 28.85
N PRO A 170 23.33 -28.81 27.87
CA PRO A 170 23.86 -28.46 26.56
C PRO A 170 23.09 -27.28 25.95
N PRO A 171 23.77 -26.22 25.49
CA PRO A 171 23.11 -25.10 24.83
C PRO A 171 22.32 -25.56 23.60
N VAL A 172 21.12 -25.02 23.45
CA VAL A 172 20.35 -25.10 22.21
C VAL A 172 20.71 -23.85 21.40
N GLU A 173 21.33 -24.03 20.25
CA GLU A 173 21.69 -22.93 19.37
C GLU A 173 20.43 -22.28 18.77
N PRO A 174 20.42 -20.95 18.57
CA PRO A 174 19.34 -20.27 17.87
C PRO A 174 19.30 -20.66 16.39
N GLU A 175 18.11 -20.67 15.79
CA GLU A 175 17.96 -20.82 14.34
C GLU A 175 17.74 -19.43 13.72
N PRO A 176 18.60 -19.00 12.78
CA PRO A 176 18.40 -17.71 12.12
C PRO A 176 17.12 -17.71 11.28
N GLY A 177 16.46 -16.56 11.21
CA GLY A 177 15.37 -16.33 10.27
C GLY A 177 15.82 -16.49 8.81
N LYS A 178 14.87 -16.73 7.92
CA LYS A 178 15.15 -16.84 6.49
C LYS A 178 15.32 -15.45 5.87
N ASN A 179 16.09 -15.39 4.80
CA ASN A 179 16.22 -14.20 3.96
C ASN A 179 15.09 -14.17 2.93
N ILE A 180 14.58 -12.98 2.63
CA ILE A 180 13.55 -12.79 1.61
C ILE A 180 14.10 -11.84 0.55
N LYS A 181 14.04 -12.27 -0.71
CA LYS A 181 14.26 -11.39 -1.85
C LYS A 181 12.91 -10.89 -2.34
N LEU A 182 12.77 -9.57 -2.37
CA LEU A 182 11.54 -8.93 -2.83
C LEU A 182 11.51 -8.79 -4.36
N THR A 183 10.32 -8.61 -4.91
CA THR A 183 10.07 -8.31 -6.33
C THR A 183 10.37 -6.86 -6.70
N ILE A 184 10.57 -5.98 -5.70
CA ILE A 184 10.80 -4.55 -5.88
C ILE A 184 12.15 -4.28 -6.55
N ASP A 185 12.13 -3.62 -7.70
CA ASP A 185 13.34 -3.04 -8.30
C ASP A 185 13.57 -1.65 -7.69
N SER A 186 14.66 -1.48 -6.94
CA SER A 186 14.97 -0.23 -6.24
C SER A 186 15.22 0.96 -7.19
N ARG A 187 15.65 0.71 -8.43
CA ARG A 187 15.84 1.74 -9.47
C ARG A 187 14.49 2.20 -9.98
N LEU A 188 13.58 1.26 -10.25
CA LEU A 188 12.21 1.59 -10.66
C LEU A 188 11.45 2.27 -9.51
N GLN A 189 11.58 1.78 -8.27
CA GLN A 189 11.02 2.41 -7.07
C GLN A 189 11.44 3.89 -6.97
N ALA A 190 12.73 4.20 -7.20
CA ALA A 190 13.24 5.56 -7.18
C ALA A 190 12.65 6.42 -8.31
N ALA A 191 12.56 5.87 -9.52
CA ALA A 191 11.92 6.56 -10.65
C ALA A 191 10.43 6.81 -10.41
N THR A 192 9.70 5.83 -9.87
CA THR A 192 8.29 5.93 -9.48
C THR A 192 8.08 7.02 -8.43
N LYS A 193 8.92 7.04 -7.39
CA LYS A 193 8.86 8.08 -6.35
C LYS A 193 9.12 9.47 -6.92
N ALA A 194 10.15 9.61 -7.76
CA ALA A 194 10.47 10.87 -8.42
C ALA A 194 9.36 11.35 -9.37
N ALA A 195 8.75 10.43 -10.13
CA ALA A 195 7.65 10.75 -11.04
C ALA A 195 6.42 11.26 -10.28
N LEU A 196 6.00 10.55 -9.23
CA LEU A 196 4.84 10.91 -8.41
C LEU A 196 5.04 12.25 -7.68
N ILE A 197 6.13 12.38 -6.91
CA ILE A 197 6.41 13.58 -6.12
C ILE A 197 6.65 14.78 -7.04
N GLY A 198 7.43 14.58 -8.11
CA GLY A 198 7.74 15.65 -9.07
C GLY A 198 6.49 16.23 -9.73
N GLU A 199 5.50 15.40 -10.06
CA GLU A 199 4.23 15.86 -10.63
C GLU A 199 3.38 16.60 -9.60
N ILE A 200 3.21 16.05 -8.39
CA ILE A 200 2.49 16.69 -7.29
C ILE A 200 3.07 18.08 -7.00
N GLU A 201 4.39 18.16 -6.84
CA GLU A 201 5.08 19.42 -6.59
C GLU A 201 4.95 20.40 -7.75
N TRP A 202 4.98 19.93 -9.00
CA TRP A 202 4.82 20.78 -10.17
C TRP A 202 3.45 21.46 -10.15
N TRP A 203 2.37 20.72 -9.91
CA TRP A 203 1.02 21.28 -9.84
C TRP A 203 0.84 22.21 -8.65
N ASN A 204 1.40 21.87 -7.49
CA ASN A 204 1.38 22.76 -6.33
C ASN A 204 2.10 24.09 -6.61
N ARG A 205 3.26 24.05 -7.28
CA ARG A 205 3.99 25.26 -7.70
C ARG A 205 3.23 26.04 -8.77
N TYR A 206 2.65 25.36 -9.75
CA TYR A 206 1.92 25.98 -10.86
C TYR A 206 0.72 26.80 -10.35
N PHE A 207 -0.04 26.26 -9.41
CA PHE A 207 -1.18 26.95 -8.80
C PHE A 207 -0.81 27.85 -7.61
N ASN A 208 0.46 27.83 -7.19
CA ASN A 208 0.94 28.53 -6.00
C ASN A 208 0.10 28.22 -4.74
N ASP A 209 -0.29 26.94 -4.59
CA ASP A 209 -1.13 26.42 -3.51
C ASP A 209 -0.84 24.92 -3.29
N ILE A 210 -0.95 24.43 -2.04
CA ILE A 210 -0.79 23.01 -1.74
C ILE A 210 -2.13 22.31 -1.99
N ARG A 211 -2.36 21.95 -3.26
CA ARG A 211 -3.56 21.24 -3.70
C ARG A 211 -3.55 19.79 -3.27
N SER A 212 -2.43 19.12 -3.53
CA SER A 212 -2.23 17.70 -3.25
C SER A 212 -1.03 17.52 -2.35
N SER A 213 -1.20 16.76 -1.26
CA SER A 213 -0.14 16.46 -0.29
C SER A 213 0.13 14.96 -0.17
N ASN A 214 -0.64 14.12 -0.86
CA ASN A 214 -0.47 12.67 -0.85
C ASN A 214 -0.85 12.04 -2.20
N GLY A 215 -0.34 10.84 -2.45
CA GLY A 215 -0.59 10.08 -3.68
C GLY A 215 0.05 8.69 -3.62
N VAL A 216 -0.32 7.84 -4.58
CA VAL A 216 0.16 6.46 -4.70
C VAL A 216 0.54 6.18 -6.15
N ALA A 217 1.61 5.43 -6.35
CA ALA A 217 1.92 4.83 -7.65
C ALA A 217 2.42 3.40 -7.48
N ILE A 218 1.87 2.47 -8.25
CA ILE A 218 2.20 1.03 -8.15
C ILE A 218 2.41 0.50 -9.56
N ALA A 219 3.45 -0.32 -9.74
CA ALA A 219 3.71 -1.07 -10.95
C ALA A 219 3.70 -2.57 -10.66
N ILE A 220 3.01 -3.34 -11.49
CA ILE A 220 2.89 -4.80 -11.41
C ILE A 220 3.25 -5.43 -12.75
N ASN A 221 3.85 -6.61 -12.72
CA ASN A 221 3.89 -7.49 -13.89
C ASN A 221 2.54 -8.25 -13.99
N PRO A 222 1.70 -7.98 -14.99
CA PRO A 222 0.35 -8.54 -15.05
C PRO A 222 0.34 -10.07 -15.22
N LYS A 223 1.41 -10.64 -15.79
CA LYS A 223 1.54 -12.09 -16.06
C LYS A 223 2.02 -12.90 -14.87
N THR A 224 2.67 -12.26 -13.90
CA THR A 224 3.27 -12.96 -12.75
C THR A 224 2.70 -12.53 -11.41
N GLY A 225 2.12 -11.33 -11.32
CA GLY A 225 1.68 -10.73 -10.06
C GLY A 225 2.79 -10.02 -9.29
N GLU A 226 4.03 -9.99 -9.80
CA GLU A 226 5.15 -9.34 -9.12
C GLU A 226 4.93 -7.83 -9.04
N ILE A 227 4.93 -7.28 -7.82
CA ILE A 227 4.96 -5.84 -7.61
C ILE A 227 6.39 -5.34 -7.87
N LEU A 228 6.56 -4.57 -8.94
CA LEU A 228 7.86 -4.06 -9.37
C LEU A 228 8.26 -2.77 -8.64
N SER A 229 7.26 -1.95 -8.30
CA SER A 229 7.41 -0.77 -7.45
C SER A 229 6.08 -0.46 -6.75
N LEU A 230 6.13 0.00 -5.50
CA LEU A 230 4.97 0.43 -4.73
C LEU A 230 5.37 1.65 -3.90
N VAL A 231 4.89 2.82 -4.33
CA VAL A 231 5.17 4.09 -3.67
C VAL A 231 3.91 4.64 -3.05
N SER A 232 4.02 4.99 -1.77
CA SER A 232 3.05 5.80 -1.05
C SER A 232 3.71 7.10 -0.61
N TYR A 233 3.08 8.23 -0.93
CA TYR A 233 3.56 9.55 -0.53
C TYR A 233 2.50 10.28 0.30
N PRO A 234 2.85 10.90 1.44
CA PRO A 234 4.15 10.90 2.09
C PRO A 234 4.48 9.56 2.76
N THR A 235 5.75 9.33 3.05
CA THR A 235 6.26 8.14 3.77
C THR A 235 7.13 8.59 4.95
N PHE A 236 7.82 7.66 5.61
CA PHE A 236 8.67 7.91 6.77
C PHE A 236 10.10 7.39 6.54
N GLU A 237 11.05 7.77 7.39
CA GLU A 237 12.43 7.25 7.38
C GLU A 237 12.55 6.16 8.44
N ASN A 238 12.51 4.90 8.01
CA ASN A 238 12.50 3.75 8.91
C ASN A 238 13.83 3.52 9.66
N ASN A 239 14.98 3.98 9.15
CA ASN A 239 16.24 3.90 9.92
C ASN A 239 16.20 4.70 11.22
N ARG A 240 15.37 5.75 11.29
CA ARG A 240 15.18 6.50 12.53
C ARG A 240 14.50 5.68 13.62
N MET A 241 13.86 4.56 13.27
CA MET A 241 13.16 3.66 14.18
C MET A 241 13.91 2.34 14.42
N ALA A 242 14.97 2.06 13.65
CA ALA A 242 15.73 0.81 13.70
C ALA A 242 16.26 0.44 15.09
N ARG A 243 16.90 1.41 15.77
CA ARG A 243 17.50 1.21 17.10
C ARG A 243 16.43 1.23 18.19
N PHE A 244 15.63 2.28 18.17
CA PHE A 244 14.49 2.52 19.04
C PHE A 244 13.50 3.41 18.28
N ILE A 245 12.24 3.42 18.69
CA ILE A 245 11.23 4.32 18.12
C ILE A 245 11.27 5.63 18.91
N PRO A 246 11.75 6.76 18.34
CA PRO A 246 11.82 8.02 19.07
C PRO A 246 10.40 8.56 19.26
N ALA A 247 10.00 8.78 20.51
CA ALA A 247 8.63 9.21 20.85
C ALA A 247 8.20 10.47 20.08
N TYR A 248 9.06 11.49 20.01
CA TYR A 248 8.78 12.73 19.28
C TYR A 248 8.54 12.51 17.78
N TYR A 249 9.28 11.56 17.16
CA TYR A 249 9.17 11.28 15.74
C TYR A 249 7.93 10.45 15.44
N TYR A 250 7.66 9.45 16.26
CA TYR A 250 6.44 8.64 16.14
C TYR A 250 5.18 9.49 16.38
N GLU A 251 5.20 10.40 17.37
CA GLU A 251 4.12 11.34 17.64
C GLU A 251 3.92 12.32 16.49
N GLN A 252 5.01 12.82 15.87
CA GLN A 252 4.93 13.63 14.67
C GLN A 252 4.20 12.90 13.53
N LEU A 253 4.60 11.66 13.22
CA LEU A 253 4.00 10.88 12.16
C LEU A 253 2.55 10.50 12.46
N SER A 254 2.24 10.18 13.72
CA SER A 254 0.89 9.80 14.16
C SER A 254 -0.10 10.97 14.11
N ARG A 255 0.40 12.20 14.29
CA ARG A 255 -0.41 13.44 14.23
C ARG A 255 -0.44 14.08 12.85
N ASP A 256 0.35 13.60 11.90
CA ASP A 256 0.36 14.15 10.55
C ASP A 256 -0.99 13.86 9.87
N PRO A 257 -1.70 14.88 9.37
CA PRO A 257 -3.00 14.70 8.72
C PRO A 257 -2.92 13.83 7.45
N ASN A 258 -1.74 13.70 6.83
CA ASN A 258 -1.52 12.84 5.67
C ASN A 258 -1.21 11.38 6.05
N ARG A 259 -1.14 11.06 7.34
CA ARG A 259 -1.01 9.69 7.88
C ARG A 259 0.11 8.86 7.23
N PRO A 260 1.39 9.27 7.30
CA PRO A 260 2.51 8.57 6.65
C PRO A 260 2.76 7.14 7.16
N LEU A 261 2.28 6.76 8.35
CA LEU A 261 2.35 5.39 8.87
C LEU A 261 1.30 4.45 8.26
N PHE A 262 0.28 5.02 7.63
CA PHE A 262 -0.77 4.29 6.93
C PHE A 262 -0.34 4.07 5.48
N ASN A 263 -0.58 2.88 4.92
CA ASN A 263 -0.22 2.58 3.54
C ASN A 263 -1.44 2.74 2.61
N PRO A 264 -1.69 3.93 2.03
CA PRO A 264 -2.83 4.17 1.15
C PRO A 264 -2.84 3.27 -0.09
N ALA A 265 -1.73 2.64 -0.48
CA ALA A 265 -1.71 1.75 -1.64
C ALA A 265 -2.64 0.54 -1.49
N VAL A 266 -2.77 0.03 -0.26
CA VAL A 266 -3.57 -1.18 0.06
C VAL A 266 -4.67 -0.91 1.07
N SER A 267 -4.61 0.20 1.80
CA SER A 267 -5.52 0.49 2.91
C SER A 267 -6.47 1.65 2.66
N ALA A 268 -6.17 2.57 1.72
CA ALA A 268 -7.04 3.71 1.46
C ALA A 268 -8.16 3.35 0.50
N GLU A 269 -9.40 3.54 0.93
CA GLU A 269 -10.58 3.30 0.13
C GLU A 269 -11.10 4.61 -0.44
N HIS A 270 -10.98 4.78 -1.75
CA HIS A 270 -11.41 5.98 -2.46
C HIS A 270 -12.39 5.64 -3.56
N PRO A 271 -13.28 6.57 -3.95
CA PRO A 271 -14.05 6.40 -5.18
C PRO A 271 -13.08 6.28 -6.37
N PRO A 272 -13.11 5.15 -7.11
CA PRO A 272 -12.21 4.94 -8.24
C PRO A 272 -12.55 5.83 -9.44
N GLY A 273 -13.78 6.36 -9.52
CA GLY A 273 -14.22 7.14 -10.68
C GLY A 273 -14.13 6.33 -11.98
N SER A 274 -13.84 7.03 -13.09
CA SER A 274 -13.93 6.44 -14.43
C SER A 274 -12.97 5.28 -14.73
N VAL A 275 -12.02 4.93 -13.87
CA VAL A 275 -11.24 3.68 -14.05
C VAL A 275 -12.09 2.44 -13.75
N TYR A 276 -13.06 2.56 -12.84
CA TYR A 276 -13.99 1.48 -12.49
C TYR A 276 -14.91 1.08 -13.63
N LYS A 277 -15.16 1.98 -14.60
CA LYS A 277 -16.00 1.72 -15.79
C LYS A 277 -15.61 0.44 -16.54
N LEU A 278 -14.35 0.00 -16.45
CA LEU A 278 -13.90 -1.24 -17.06
C LEU A 278 -14.65 -2.48 -16.50
N ALA A 279 -14.98 -2.49 -15.21
CA ALA A 279 -15.72 -3.59 -14.59
C ALA A 279 -17.14 -3.79 -15.17
N PRO A 280 -18.03 -2.79 -15.15
CA PRO A 280 -19.35 -2.96 -15.76
C PRO A 280 -19.25 -3.01 -17.30
N ALA A 281 -18.22 -2.46 -17.95
CA ALA A 281 -18.03 -2.58 -19.41
C ALA A 281 -17.97 -4.04 -19.87
N ILE A 282 -17.19 -4.87 -19.17
CA ILE A 282 -17.13 -6.32 -19.44
C ILE A 282 -18.52 -6.93 -19.31
N GLY A 283 -19.25 -6.58 -18.26
CA GLY A 283 -20.62 -7.06 -18.05
C GLY A 283 -21.58 -6.66 -19.17
N TYR A 284 -21.47 -5.44 -19.72
CA TYR A 284 -22.36 -4.99 -20.80
C TYR A 284 -22.28 -5.86 -22.04
N MET A 285 -21.07 -6.27 -22.41
CA MET A 285 -20.84 -7.09 -23.59
C MET A 285 -21.12 -8.57 -23.29
N ASN A 286 -20.75 -9.06 -22.11
CA ASN A 286 -20.96 -10.45 -21.72
C ASN A 286 -22.43 -10.81 -21.44
N GLU A 287 -23.24 -9.84 -21.00
CA GLU A 287 -24.70 -9.96 -20.91
C GLU A 287 -25.43 -9.58 -22.21
N ALA A 288 -24.70 -9.20 -23.26
CA ALA A 288 -25.24 -8.75 -24.53
C ALA A 288 -26.30 -7.62 -24.39
N ILE A 289 -26.08 -6.67 -23.47
CA ILE A 289 -26.99 -5.53 -23.23
C ILE A 289 -27.24 -4.76 -24.53
N LEU A 290 -26.17 -4.54 -25.30
CA LEU A 290 -26.22 -4.12 -26.70
C LEU A 290 -25.10 -4.82 -27.47
N PRO A 291 -25.28 -5.08 -28.78
CA PRO A 291 -24.20 -5.60 -29.61
C PRO A 291 -23.08 -4.56 -29.78
N PRO A 292 -21.80 -4.97 -29.92
CA PRO A 292 -20.64 -4.07 -30.04
C PRO A 292 -20.76 -3.03 -31.16
N THR A 293 -21.47 -3.35 -32.23
CA THR A 293 -21.67 -2.49 -33.41
C THR A 293 -22.72 -1.41 -33.20
N GLN A 294 -23.56 -1.52 -32.17
CA GLN A 294 -24.59 -0.53 -31.89
C GLN A 294 -23.99 0.67 -31.13
N SER A 295 -24.60 1.84 -31.33
CA SER A 295 -24.22 3.05 -30.63
C SER A 295 -25.46 3.70 -30.02
N VAL A 296 -25.26 4.37 -28.89
CA VAL A 296 -26.25 5.22 -28.24
C VAL A 296 -25.88 6.68 -28.40
N SER A 297 -26.86 7.57 -28.28
CA SER A 297 -26.64 9.02 -28.33
C SER A 297 -26.12 9.54 -26.99
N CYS A 298 -25.04 10.32 -27.01
CA CYS A 298 -24.56 11.14 -25.91
C CYS A 298 -24.83 12.62 -26.25
N PRO A 299 -25.95 13.19 -25.76
CA PRO A 299 -26.29 14.60 -25.95
C PRO A 299 -25.71 15.52 -24.85
N GLY A 300 -24.72 15.07 -24.08
CA GLY A 300 -24.13 15.82 -22.95
C GLY A 300 -24.96 15.77 -21.67
N LYS A 301 -26.29 15.67 -21.77
CA LYS A 301 -27.19 15.49 -20.62
C LYS A 301 -28.39 14.59 -20.92
N ILE A 302 -28.73 13.71 -19.98
CA ILE A 302 -30.00 12.95 -20.01
C ILE A 302 -30.79 13.19 -18.73
N THR A 303 -32.10 13.09 -18.81
CA THR A 303 -32.99 13.12 -17.65
C THR A 303 -33.63 11.75 -17.49
N ILE A 304 -33.60 11.21 -16.27
CA ILE A 304 -34.32 9.98 -15.91
C ILE A 304 -35.26 10.25 -14.75
N THR A 305 -36.34 9.49 -14.66
CA THR A 305 -37.22 9.51 -13.49
C THR A 305 -36.70 8.51 -12.47
N GLU A 306 -36.06 9.02 -11.41
CA GLU A 306 -35.56 8.19 -10.32
C GLU A 306 -36.74 7.67 -9.49
N LYS A 307 -36.72 6.37 -9.18
CA LYS A 307 -37.73 5.67 -8.38
C LYS A 307 -37.09 4.71 -7.40
N TYR A 308 -37.64 4.62 -6.21
CA TYR A 308 -37.20 3.72 -5.13
C TYR A 308 -38.15 2.52 -4.94
N SER A 309 -39.29 2.51 -5.64
CA SER A 309 -40.21 1.36 -5.67
C SER A 309 -41.06 1.39 -6.96
N PRO A 310 -41.69 0.27 -7.36
CA PRO A 310 -42.52 0.24 -8.57
C PRO A 310 -43.68 1.25 -8.57
N ASN A 311 -44.25 1.55 -7.39
CA ASN A 311 -45.36 2.48 -7.22
C ASN A 311 -44.92 3.91 -6.88
N ASP A 312 -43.61 4.17 -6.86
CA ASP A 312 -43.07 5.50 -6.65
C ASP A 312 -43.41 6.38 -7.87
N PRO A 313 -44.06 7.55 -7.68
CA PRO A 313 -44.27 8.50 -8.78
C PRO A 313 -42.94 8.93 -9.42
N GLY A 314 -41.86 8.89 -8.64
CA GLY A 314 -40.51 9.19 -9.04
C GLY A 314 -40.20 10.67 -9.20
N THR A 315 -38.91 10.99 -9.20
CA THR A 315 -38.42 12.36 -9.32
C THR A 315 -37.51 12.46 -10.55
N PRO A 316 -37.79 13.36 -11.52
CA PRO A 316 -36.86 13.62 -12.60
C PRO A 316 -35.52 14.11 -12.07
N ARG A 317 -34.43 13.48 -12.51
CA ARG A 317 -33.05 13.89 -12.22
C ARG A 317 -32.23 13.91 -13.49
N ASP A 318 -31.38 14.93 -13.59
CA ASP A 318 -30.44 15.10 -14.68
C ASP A 318 -29.13 14.37 -14.37
N TYR A 319 -28.59 13.70 -15.38
CA TYR A 319 -27.28 13.08 -15.38
C TYR A 319 -26.49 13.66 -16.55
N VAL A 320 -25.28 14.14 -16.25
CA VAL A 320 -24.44 14.87 -17.20
C VAL A 320 -23.23 14.03 -17.61
N CYS A 321 -22.76 14.27 -18.83
CA CYS A 321 -21.44 13.87 -19.24
C CYS A 321 -20.44 14.98 -18.87
N TYR A 322 -19.16 14.63 -18.70
CA TYR A 322 -18.10 15.64 -18.53
C TYR A 322 -17.95 16.57 -19.75
N ASP A 323 -18.44 16.15 -20.92
CA ASP A 323 -18.54 16.98 -22.12
C ASP A 323 -19.98 17.48 -22.29
N ASP A 324 -20.19 18.78 -22.02
CA ASP A 324 -21.50 19.43 -22.12
C ASP A 324 -22.11 19.39 -23.53
N LEU A 325 -21.28 19.29 -24.57
CA LEU A 325 -21.75 19.15 -25.96
C LEU A 325 -22.09 17.69 -26.29
N GLY A 326 -21.66 16.76 -25.44
CA GLY A 326 -21.80 15.33 -25.63
C GLY A 326 -20.89 14.77 -26.72
N HIS A 327 -20.81 13.44 -26.77
CA HIS A 327 -19.94 12.72 -27.71
C HIS A 327 -20.66 12.28 -29.00
N GLY A 328 -21.91 12.68 -29.20
CA GLY A 328 -22.73 12.27 -30.34
C GLY A 328 -23.05 10.78 -30.28
N ARG A 329 -22.86 10.02 -31.37
CA ARG A 329 -23.05 8.55 -31.34
C ARG A 329 -21.84 7.85 -30.72
N VAL A 330 -22.08 7.06 -29.68
CA VAL A 330 -21.05 6.36 -28.90
C VAL A 330 -21.29 4.85 -28.93
N SER A 331 -20.34 4.11 -29.54
CA SER A 331 -20.25 2.65 -29.46
C SER A 331 -19.51 2.21 -28.20
N PHE A 332 -19.41 0.91 -27.94
CA PHE A 332 -18.64 0.36 -26.81
C PHE A 332 -17.20 0.87 -26.77
N LEU A 333 -16.46 0.69 -27.86
CA LEU A 333 -15.07 1.14 -27.99
C LEU A 333 -14.92 2.64 -27.74
N ARG A 334 -15.80 3.45 -28.36
CA ARG A 334 -15.79 4.91 -28.18
C ARG A 334 -16.20 5.31 -26.77
N GLY A 335 -17.07 4.53 -26.11
CA GLY A 335 -17.47 4.72 -24.73
C GLY A 335 -16.28 4.60 -23.79
N ILE A 336 -15.45 3.57 -23.95
CA ILE A 336 -14.21 3.40 -23.19
C ILE A 336 -13.19 4.49 -23.56
N ALA A 337 -12.95 4.70 -24.86
CA ALA A 337 -11.94 5.64 -25.37
C ALA A 337 -12.17 7.09 -24.92
N LEU A 338 -13.41 7.57 -25.04
CA LEU A 338 -13.81 8.92 -24.60
C LEU A 338 -14.28 8.95 -23.16
N SER A 339 -14.31 7.82 -22.45
CA SER A 339 -14.80 7.76 -21.07
C SER A 339 -16.24 8.29 -20.90
N CYS A 340 -17.10 8.11 -21.90
CA CYS A 340 -18.42 8.77 -22.01
C CYS A 340 -19.38 8.37 -20.87
N ASP A 341 -19.71 9.27 -19.95
CA ASP A 341 -20.58 8.97 -18.80
C ASP A 341 -21.98 8.53 -19.23
N ILE A 342 -22.57 9.22 -20.21
CA ILE A 342 -23.92 8.91 -20.70
C ILE A 342 -23.98 7.52 -21.33
N TYR A 343 -22.95 7.08 -22.06
CA TYR A 343 -22.90 5.71 -22.56
C TYR A 343 -23.02 4.72 -21.39
N PHE A 344 -22.18 4.89 -20.36
CA PHE A 344 -22.17 3.98 -19.22
C PHE A 344 -23.44 4.06 -18.36
N TYR A 345 -24.04 5.24 -18.17
CA TYR A 345 -25.34 5.38 -17.51
C TYR A 345 -26.43 4.55 -18.19
N LYS A 346 -26.54 4.69 -19.53
CA LYS A 346 -27.54 3.99 -20.32
C LYS A 346 -27.33 2.48 -20.29
N MET A 347 -26.09 2.02 -20.41
CA MET A 347 -25.77 0.58 -20.35
C MET A 347 -25.98 0.00 -18.94
N ALA A 348 -25.73 0.78 -17.90
CA ALA A 348 -25.84 0.34 -16.51
C ALA A 348 -27.30 0.20 -16.05
N GLY A 349 -28.12 1.25 -16.17
CA GLY A 349 -29.49 1.21 -15.66
C GLY A 349 -30.59 1.24 -16.71
N GLY A 350 -30.24 1.32 -18.00
CA GLY A 350 -31.19 1.41 -19.10
C GLY A 350 -31.66 2.84 -19.37
N TYR A 351 -32.11 3.12 -20.59
CA TYR A 351 -32.67 4.40 -21.03
C TYR A 351 -33.73 4.20 -22.13
N PRO A 352 -34.96 4.73 -21.96
CA PRO A 352 -36.05 4.50 -22.90
C PRO A 352 -35.70 4.83 -24.35
N GLY A 353 -36.04 3.93 -25.28
CA GLY A 353 -35.85 4.12 -26.73
C GLY A 353 -34.48 3.71 -27.27
N GLU A 354 -33.48 3.46 -26.43
CA GLU A 354 -32.16 2.98 -26.84
C GLU A 354 -31.71 1.76 -26.02
N VAL A 355 -31.80 1.93 -24.71
CA VAL A 355 -31.48 1.12 -23.52
C VAL A 355 -32.59 0.37 -22.77
N PRO A 356 -33.46 -0.51 -23.31
CA PRO A 356 -34.68 -0.89 -22.57
C PRO A 356 -34.44 -1.40 -21.13
N GLU A 357 -33.41 -2.23 -20.95
CA GLU A 357 -32.95 -2.71 -19.65
C GLU A 357 -31.43 -2.64 -19.61
N GLY A 358 -30.88 -2.06 -18.54
CA GLY A 358 -29.43 -2.04 -18.31
C GLY A 358 -28.94 -3.27 -17.56
N LEU A 359 -27.63 -3.33 -17.34
CA LEU A 359 -26.99 -4.40 -16.58
C LEU A 359 -27.53 -4.52 -15.14
N GLY A 360 -27.77 -3.40 -14.46
CA GLY A 360 -28.21 -3.35 -13.07
C GLY A 360 -27.08 -3.62 -12.06
N ILE A 361 -27.26 -3.13 -10.83
CA ILE A 361 -26.20 -3.13 -9.81
C ILE A 361 -25.72 -4.52 -9.42
N ASP A 362 -26.63 -5.48 -9.25
CA ASP A 362 -26.26 -6.78 -8.69
C ASP A 362 -25.43 -7.59 -9.69
N ARG A 363 -25.75 -7.50 -10.99
CA ARG A 363 -24.90 -8.05 -12.06
C ARG A 363 -23.58 -7.28 -12.15
N MET A 364 -23.58 -5.95 -12.09
CA MET A 364 -22.35 -5.15 -12.07
C MET A 364 -21.40 -5.57 -10.95
N ALA A 365 -21.93 -5.89 -9.77
CA ALA A 365 -21.14 -6.32 -8.62
C ALA A 365 -20.42 -7.66 -8.87
N GLU A 366 -21.03 -8.60 -9.60
CA GLU A 366 -20.38 -9.86 -9.98
C GLU A 366 -19.17 -9.63 -10.89
N TYR A 367 -19.31 -8.77 -11.90
CA TYR A 367 -18.20 -8.43 -12.80
C TYR A 367 -17.08 -7.64 -12.10
N ALA A 368 -17.43 -6.73 -11.18
CA ALA A 368 -16.45 -6.04 -10.37
C ALA A 368 -15.65 -7.00 -9.48
N LYS A 369 -16.31 -7.95 -8.82
CA LYS A 369 -15.63 -8.99 -8.01
C LYS A 369 -14.76 -9.91 -8.85
N ALA A 370 -15.21 -10.29 -10.04
CA ALA A 370 -14.42 -11.09 -10.97
C ALA A 370 -13.12 -10.38 -11.38
N LEU A 371 -13.13 -9.04 -11.46
CA LEU A 371 -11.94 -8.19 -11.66
C LEU A 371 -11.21 -7.80 -10.37
N GLY A 372 -11.48 -8.45 -9.25
CA GLY A 372 -10.70 -8.28 -8.01
C GLY A 372 -11.16 -7.17 -7.06
N TYR A 373 -12.24 -6.43 -7.37
CA TYR A 373 -12.82 -5.47 -6.42
C TYR A 373 -13.60 -6.17 -5.30
N GLY A 374 -13.77 -5.49 -4.15
CA GLY A 374 -14.63 -5.97 -3.07
C GLY A 374 -14.03 -7.12 -2.25
N GLN A 375 -12.71 -7.31 -2.33
CA GLN A 375 -11.96 -8.33 -1.61
C GLN A 375 -10.48 -7.95 -1.50
N VAL A 376 -9.82 -8.47 -0.47
CA VAL A 376 -8.36 -8.36 -0.31
C VAL A 376 -7.63 -9.12 -1.44
N THR A 377 -6.55 -8.54 -1.95
CA THR A 377 -5.76 -9.16 -3.02
C THR A 377 -4.91 -10.30 -2.47
N GLY A 378 -4.47 -10.20 -1.22
CA GLY A 378 -3.58 -11.15 -0.56
C GLY A 378 -2.10 -10.79 -0.72
N ILE A 379 -1.78 -9.53 -1.00
CA ILE A 379 -0.41 -9.02 -0.99
C ILE A 379 0.19 -9.15 0.43
N GLU A 380 1.50 -9.35 0.54
CA GLU A 380 2.20 -9.51 1.80
C GLU A 380 2.42 -8.17 2.53
N LEU A 381 1.35 -7.39 2.73
CA LEU A 381 1.33 -6.16 3.51
C LEU A 381 0.18 -6.18 4.53
N PRO A 382 0.39 -5.66 5.76
CA PRO A 382 -0.66 -5.60 6.75
C PRO A 382 -1.70 -4.52 6.41
N GLY A 383 -2.93 -4.70 6.91
CA GLY A 383 -3.97 -3.68 6.84
C GLY A 383 -4.60 -3.48 5.45
N GLU A 384 -4.54 -4.48 4.58
CA GLU A 384 -5.24 -4.46 3.30
C GLU A 384 -6.76 -4.36 3.50
N MET A 385 -7.40 -3.41 2.82
CA MET A 385 -8.85 -3.20 2.85
C MET A 385 -9.53 -3.86 1.64
N ASP A 386 -10.77 -4.29 1.81
CA ASP A 386 -11.55 -4.98 0.79
C ASP A 386 -12.35 -4.04 -0.12
N GLY A 387 -12.43 -2.75 0.17
CA GLY A 387 -13.20 -1.80 -0.63
C GLY A 387 -14.70 -1.99 -0.42
N LEU A 388 -15.50 -1.35 -1.27
CA LEU A 388 -16.95 -1.50 -1.27
C LEU A 388 -17.48 -1.63 -2.69
N VAL A 389 -17.98 -2.82 -3.01
CA VAL A 389 -18.79 -3.06 -4.21
C VAL A 389 -20.26 -3.15 -3.77
N PRO A 390 -21.06 -2.08 -3.97
CA PRO A 390 -22.41 -2.03 -3.45
C PRO A 390 -23.34 -2.98 -4.22
N THR A 391 -24.35 -3.47 -3.53
CA THR A 391 -25.45 -4.27 -4.07
C THR A 391 -26.78 -3.72 -3.58
N SER A 392 -27.88 -4.12 -4.21
CA SER A 392 -29.22 -3.76 -3.75
C SER A 392 -29.46 -4.24 -2.31
N ALA A 393 -28.97 -5.45 -1.98
CA ALA A 393 -29.01 -6.01 -0.63
C ALA A 393 -28.16 -5.21 0.37
N TRP A 394 -26.95 -4.82 -0.02
CA TRP A 394 -26.07 -4.01 0.84
C TRP A 394 -26.73 -2.69 1.24
N LYS A 395 -27.34 -1.96 0.28
CA LYS A 395 -28.01 -0.69 0.58
C LYS A 395 -29.21 -0.91 1.51
N ARG A 396 -29.96 -1.98 1.28
CA ARG A 396 -31.11 -2.33 2.12
C ARG A 396 -30.72 -2.64 3.56
N ILE A 397 -29.62 -3.37 3.77
CA ILE A 397 -29.14 -3.77 5.09
C ILE A 397 -28.52 -2.58 5.84
N ASN A 398 -27.67 -1.79 5.16
CA ASN A 398 -26.87 -0.76 5.83
C ASN A 398 -27.59 0.59 5.95
N LEU A 399 -28.42 0.94 4.97
CA LEU A 399 -29.09 2.26 4.91
C LEU A 399 -30.61 2.17 5.09
N SER A 400 -31.19 0.97 5.17
CA SER A 400 -32.65 0.76 5.24
C SER A 400 -33.43 1.34 4.04
N GLU A 401 -32.74 1.57 2.93
CA GLU A 401 -33.29 2.14 1.69
C GLU A 401 -33.36 1.09 0.58
N ASN A 402 -34.29 1.27 -0.35
CA ASN A 402 -34.29 0.48 -1.58
C ASN A 402 -33.27 1.05 -2.58
N TRP A 403 -32.78 0.19 -3.46
CA TRP A 403 -31.92 0.60 -4.57
C TRP A 403 -32.72 1.36 -5.64
N SER A 404 -32.19 2.49 -6.11
CA SER A 404 -32.75 3.30 -7.19
C SER A 404 -31.96 3.11 -8.49
N ILE A 405 -32.58 3.41 -9.63
CA ILE A 405 -31.86 3.47 -10.91
C ILE A 405 -30.72 4.51 -10.90
N GLY A 406 -30.90 5.58 -10.12
CA GLY A 406 -29.88 6.61 -9.95
C GLY A 406 -28.65 6.12 -9.23
N ASP A 407 -28.83 5.27 -8.20
CA ASP A 407 -27.72 4.60 -7.54
C ASP A 407 -26.92 3.74 -8.53
N THR A 408 -27.59 3.01 -9.44
CA THR A 408 -26.93 2.23 -10.50
C THR A 408 -26.11 3.10 -11.44
N TYR A 409 -26.67 4.24 -11.87
CA TYR A 409 -25.99 5.18 -12.77
C TYR A 409 -24.70 5.71 -12.14
N ILE A 410 -24.78 6.15 -10.88
CA ILE A 410 -23.63 6.68 -10.14
C ILE A 410 -22.59 5.58 -9.88
N ALA A 411 -23.03 4.40 -9.44
CA ALA A 411 -22.15 3.26 -9.19
C ALA A 411 -21.38 2.83 -10.46
N ALA A 412 -21.99 2.91 -11.64
CA ALA A 412 -21.33 2.59 -12.90
C ALA A 412 -20.16 3.53 -13.24
N MET A 413 -20.12 4.71 -12.63
CA MET A 413 -19.01 5.66 -12.77
C MET A 413 -17.91 5.43 -11.74
N GLY A 414 -18.01 4.43 -10.86
CA GLY A 414 -17.10 4.28 -9.72
C GLY A 414 -17.28 5.38 -8.68
N GLN A 415 -18.50 5.90 -8.54
CA GLN A 415 -18.88 6.91 -7.58
C GLN A 415 -20.01 6.39 -6.66
N GLY A 416 -20.53 7.24 -5.78
CA GLY A 416 -21.61 6.89 -4.85
C GLY A 416 -21.07 6.04 -3.72
N TYR A 417 -21.49 4.78 -3.65
CA TYR A 417 -21.02 3.85 -2.62
C TYR A 417 -19.83 3.00 -3.07
N VAL A 418 -19.38 3.11 -4.32
CA VAL A 418 -18.23 2.33 -4.80
C VAL A 418 -16.95 2.88 -4.17
N LEU A 419 -16.22 2.03 -3.46
CA LEU A 419 -14.90 2.33 -2.92
C LEU A 419 -13.91 1.25 -3.35
N ALA A 420 -12.68 1.65 -3.65
CA ALA A 420 -11.61 0.73 -4.00
C ALA A 420 -10.25 1.26 -3.53
N THR A 421 -9.32 0.35 -3.31
CA THR A 421 -7.92 0.69 -3.05
C THR A 421 -7.16 0.89 -4.36
N PRO A 422 -6.07 1.67 -4.38
CA PRO A 422 -5.20 1.77 -5.55
C PRO A 422 -4.76 0.40 -6.09
N LEU A 423 -4.37 -0.52 -5.21
CA LEU A 423 -3.99 -1.88 -5.62
C LEU A 423 -5.15 -2.64 -6.28
N GLN A 424 -6.39 -2.55 -5.77
CA GLN A 424 -7.55 -3.18 -6.40
C GLN A 424 -7.82 -2.64 -7.81
N THR A 425 -7.71 -1.32 -8.00
CA THR A 425 -7.86 -0.71 -9.33
C THR A 425 -6.79 -1.19 -10.32
N LEU A 426 -5.55 -1.31 -9.86
CA LEU A 426 -4.46 -1.87 -10.67
C LEU A 426 -4.69 -3.34 -11.01
N VAL A 427 -5.14 -4.14 -10.04
CA VAL A 427 -5.47 -5.56 -10.25
C VAL A 427 -6.55 -5.72 -11.32
N SER A 428 -7.58 -4.88 -11.30
CA SER A 428 -8.63 -4.91 -12.34
C SER A 428 -8.06 -4.68 -13.74
N GLU A 429 -7.10 -3.76 -13.91
CA GLU A 429 -6.41 -3.58 -15.20
C GLU A 429 -5.49 -4.75 -15.51
N ALA A 430 -4.73 -5.24 -14.54
CA ALA A 430 -3.79 -6.34 -14.74
C ALA A 430 -4.49 -7.61 -15.22
N ILE A 431 -5.69 -7.90 -14.71
CA ILE A 431 -6.53 -9.01 -15.18
C ILE A 431 -6.91 -8.80 -16.65
N ILE A 432 -7.33 -7.59 -17.04
CA ILE A 432 -7.67 -7.28 -18.43
C ILE A 432 -6.44 -7.37 -19.33
N ALA A 433 -5.29 -6.87 -18.88
CA ALA A 433 -4.03 -6.92 -19.60
C ALA A 433 -3.50 -8.36 -19.76
N ASN A 434 -3.81 -9.25 -18.81
CA ASN A 434 -3.40 -10.65 -18.82
C ASN A 434 -4.51 -11.58 -19.34
N ASP A 435 -5.27 -11.14 -20.34
CA ASP A 435 -6.32 -11.91 -21.04
C ASP A 435 -7.37 -12.56 -20.13
N GLY A 436 -7.65 -11.93 -18.99
CA GLY A 436 -8.63 -12.39 -18.00
C GLY A 436 -8.05 -13.21 -16.83
N VAL A 437 -6.74 -13.47 -16.82
CA VAL A 437 -6.09 -14.24 -15.76
C VAL A 437 -5.69 -13.34 -14.60
N TYR A 438 -6.21 -13.63 -13.41
CA TYR A 438 -5.83 -12.96 -12.17
C TYR A 438 -4.63 -13.63 -11.51
N MET A 439 -3.50 -12.95 -11.55
CA MET A 439 -2.31 -13.25 -10.77
C MET A 439 -2.37 -12.55 -9.40
N GLN A 440 -2.21 -13.28 -8.31
CA GLN A 440 -2.12 -12.70 -6.97
C GLN A 440 -0.93 -11.73 -6.90
N PRO A 441 -1.15 -10.46 -6.50
CA PRO A 441 -0.05 -9.53 -6.29
C PRO A 441 0.87 -10.05 -5.19
N THR A 442 2.18 -10.02 -5.43
CA THR A 442 3.16 -10.48 -4.45
C THR A 442 4.39 -9.58 -4.43
N LEU A 443 4.91 -9.39 -3.21
CA LEU A 443 6.19 -8.75 -2.93
C LEU A 443 7.33 -9.75 -2.81
N VAL A 444 7.04 -11.05 -2.69
CA VAL A 444 8.04 -12.10 -2.44
C VAL A 444 8.46 -12.75 -3.74
N HIS A 445 9.74 -12.59 -4.10
CA HIS A 445 10.31 -13.29 -5.24
C HIS A 445 10.84 -14.67 -4.81
N GLU A 446 11.67 -14.76 -3.78
CA GLU A 446 12.15 -16.05 -3.25
C GLU A 446 12.53 -15.96 -1.77
N VAL A 447 12.47 -17.11 -1.09
CA VAL A 447 12.92 -17.27 0.30
C VAL A 447 14.17 -18.11 0.33
N ILE A 448 15.21 -17.61 1.00
CA ILE A 448 16.56 -18.15 1.01
C ILE A 448 16.94 -18.49 2.46
N ASN A 449 17.55 -19.65 2.70
CA ASN A 449 18.05 -19.99 4.03
C ASN A 449 19.35 -19.21 4.38
N ASP A 450 19.90 -19.49 5.55
CA ASP A 450 21.17 -18.95 6.03
C ASP A 450 22.38 -19.42 5.21
N ALA A 451 22.31 -20.60 4.60
CA ALA A 451 23.33 -21.15 3.71
C ALA A 451 23.35 -20.50 2.31
N GLY A 452 22.32 -19.72 1.96
CA GLY A 452 22.16 -19.11 0.63
C GLY A 452 21.41 -19.97 -0.38
N ASP A 453 20.84 -21.10 0.04
CA ASP A 453 20.00 -21.95 -0.81
C ASP A 453 18.57 -21.41 -0.87
N VAL A 454 17.98 -21.45 -2.08
CA VAL A 454 16.57 -21.11 -2.29
C VAL A 454 15.70 -22.22 -1.71
N VAL A 455 14.94 -21.91 -0.66
CA VAL A 455 14.00 -22.82 0.00
C VAL A 455 12.63 -22.74 -0.65
N GLU A 456 12.22 -21.54 -1.04
CA GLU A 456 10.94 -21.29 -1.71
C GLU A 456 11.20 -20.44 -2.95
N PRO A 457 11.24 -21.05 -4.16
CA PRO A 457 11.47 -20.33 -5.39
C PRO A 457 10.24 -19.55 -5.83
N PHE A 458 10.46 -18.53 -6.66
CA PHE A 458 9.35 -17.76 -7.23
C PHE A 458 8.36 -18.65 -7.97
N THR A 459 7.11 -18.60 -7.55
CA THR A 459 6.00 -19.32 -8.20
C THR A 459 4.80 -18.38 -8.29
N PRO A 460 4.49 -17.85 -9.48
CA PRO A 460 3.28 -17.05 -9.69
C PRO A 460 2.03 -17.80 -9.25
N LYS A 461 1.14 -17.13 -8.50
CA LYS A 461 -0.11 -17.72 -8.00
C LYS A 461 -1.29 -17.20 -8.81
N VAL A 462 -1.88 -18.06 -9.62
CA VAL A 462 -3.16 -17.76 -10.30
C VAL A 462 -4.29 -17.89 -9.27
N LYS A 463 -5.10 -16.84 -9.08
CA LYS A 463 -6.31 -16.91 -8.25
C LYS A 463 -7.49 -17.48 -9.03
N TRP A 464 -7.72 -16.96 -10.24
CA TRP A 464 -8.71 -17.46 -11.21
C TRP A 464 -8.47 -16.86 -12.59
N ASP A 465 -9.14 -17.40 -13.60
CA ASP A 465 -9.23 -16.89 -14.96
C ASP A 465 -10.70 -16.61 -15.28
N ILE A 466 -11.08 -15.34 -15.46
CA ILE A 466 -12.48 -14.96 -15.69
C ILE A 466 -13.04 -15.56 -16.99
N THR A 467 -12.19 -16.01 -17.91
CA THR A 467 -12.58 -16.62 -19.19
C THR A 467 -12.77 -18.13 -19.13
N ARG A 468 -12.34 -18.76 -18.03
CA ARG A 468 -12.40 -20.23 -17.84
C ARG A 468 -13.16 -20.63 -16.59
N ASP A 469 -13.01 -19.87 -15.51
CA ASP A 469 -13.65 -20.12 -14.25
C ASP A 469 -15.03 -19.43 -14.22
N PRO A 470 -16.12 -20.17 -13.93
CA PRO A 470 -17.47 -19.61 -13.93
C PRO A 470 -17.68 -18.80 -12.64
N LEU A 471 -17.37 -17.51 -12.70
CA LEU A 471 -17.41 -16.61 -11.55
C LEU A 471 -18.70 -15.79 -11.48
N ILE A 472 -19.33 -15.53 -12.62
CA ILE A 472 -20.48 -14.61 -12.71
C ILE A 472 -21.76 -15.36 -12.41
N THR A 473 -22.45 -14.99 -11.32
CA THR A 473 -23.76 -15.55 -11.00
C THR A 473 -24.80 -15.14 -12.04
N VAL A 474 -25.57 -16.11 -12.54
CA VAL A 474 -26.69 -15.86 -13.46
C VAL A 474 -27.92 -15.43 -12.66
N PHE A 475 -28.61 -14.39 -13.14
CA PHE A 475 -29.85 -13.88 -12.54
C PHE A 475 -31.04 -14.23 -13.42
N ASN A 476 -32.18 -14.58 -12.80
CA ASN A 476 -33.41 -14.85 -13.53
C ASN A 476 -34.13 -13.56 -13.96
N GLU A 477 -35.28 -13.70 -14.64
CA GLU A 477 -36.10 -12.57 -15.13
C GLU A 477 -36.61 -11.63 -14.03
N PHE A 478 -36.56 -12.04 -12.76
CA PHE A 478 -36.95 -11.24 -11.60
C PHE A 478 -35.75 -10.59 -10.88
N GLY A 479 -34.54 -10.72 -11.43
CA GLY A 479 -33.32 -10.21 -10.81
C GLY A 479 -32.89 -11.00 -9.57
N ILE A 480 -33.32 -12.26 -9.44
CA ILE A 480 -32.94 -13.14 -8.32
C ILE A 480 -31.74 -14.00 -8.76
N PRO A 481 -30.67 -14.09 -7.93
CA PRO A 481 -29.52 -14.92 -8.24
C PRO A 481 -29.91 -16.40 -8.29
N THR A 482 -29.36 -17.12 -9.27
CA THR A 482 -29.52 -18.57 -9.45
C THR A 482 -28.28 -19.32 -8.96
N GLU A 483 -28.32 -20.65 -8.96
CA GLU A 483 -27.13 -21.48 -8.69
C GLU A 483 -26.17 -21.56 -9.89
N GLU A 484 -26.61 -21.14 -11.08
CA GLU A 484 -25.81 -21.19 -12.30
C GLU A 484 -24.79 -20.05 -12.30
N LYS A 485 -23.57 -20.37 -12.74
CA LYS A 485 -22.50 -19.41 -12.97
C LYS A 485 -21.97 -19.51 -14.39
N LYS A 486 -21.47 -18.40 -14.91
CA LYS A 486 -20.87 -18.32 -16.24
C LYS A 486 -19.52 -17.60 -16.24
N VAL A 487 -18.79 -17.81 -17.32
CA VAL A 487 -17.51 -17.15 -17.62
C VAL A 487 -17.74 -15.81 -18.32
N VAL A 488 -16.67 -15.04 -18.44
CA VAL A 488 -16.55 -13.92 -19.37
C VAL A 488 -16.03 -14.44 -20.70
N GLU A 489 -16.72 -14.14 -21.80
CA GLU A 489 -16.25 -14.56 -23.12
C GLU A 489 -14.90 -13.89 -23.47
N PRO A 490 -13.89 -14.62 -23.97
CA PRO A 490 -12.56 -14.05 -24.27
C PRO A 490 -12.59 -12.82 -25.18
N TRP A 491 -13.49 -12.80 -26.17
CA TRP A 491 -13.64 -11.68 -27.09
C TRP A 491 -14.11 -10.38 -26.39
N VAL A 492 -14.79 -10.49 -25.25
CA VAL A 492 -15.18 -9.33 -24.43
C VAL A 492 -13.95 -8.70 -23.79
N VAL A 493 -13.01 -9.51 -23.31
CA VAL A 493 -11.74 -9.03 -22.76
C VAL A 493 -10.93 -8.34 -23.85
N SER A 494 -10.78 -8.97 -25.02
CA SER A 494 -10.08 -8.36 -26.17
C SER A 494 -10.71 -7.06 -26.65
N LEU A 495 -12.05 -6.99 -26.71
CA LEU A 495 -12.75 -5.76 -27.09
C LEU A 495 -12.55 -4.64 -26.03
N THR A 496 -12.44 -5.02 -24.76
CA THR A 496 -12.15 -4.07 -23.67
C THR A 496 -10.71 -3.55 -23.78
N GLN A 497 -9.73 -4.42 -24.05
CA GLN A 497 -8.35 -4.05 -24.34
C GLN A 497 -8.28 -3.07 -25.53
N GLU A 498 -9.01 -3.34 -26.62
CA GLU A 498 -9.10 -2.44 -27.79
C GLU A 498 -9.67 -1.06 -27.40
N GLY A 499 -10.71 -1.02 -26.56
CA GLY A 499 -11.25 0.23 -26.04
C GLY A 499 -10.23 1.02 -25.20
N MET A 500 -9.46 0.34 -24.35
CA MET A 500 -8.38 0.94 -23.57
C MET A 500 -7.22 1.43 -24.44
N ARG A 501 -6.92 0.72 -25.54
CA ARG A 501 -5.97 1.15 -26.56
C ARG A 501 -6.45 2.41 -27.27
N MET A 502 -7.73 2.47 -27.62
CA MET A 502 -8.32 3.66 -28.25
C MET A 502 -8.31 4.88 -27.33
N ALA A 503 -8.39 4.70 -26.00
CA ALA A 503 -8.21 5.80 -25.05
C ALA A 503 -6.83 6.48 -25.19
N VAL A 504 -5.81 5.71 -25.59
CA VAL A 504 -4.43 6.17 -25.83
C VAL A 504 -4.22 6.70 -27.25
N THR A 505 -4.87 6.13 -28.27
CA THR A 505 -4.63 6.55 -29.67
C THR A 505 -5.48 7.74 -30.10
N GLU A 506 -6.70 7.85 -29.60
CA GLU A 506 -7.70 8.85 -30.02
C GLU A 506 -8.58 9.40 -28.90
N GLY A 507 -8.39 8.91 -27.67
CA GLY A 507 -9.22 9.26 -26.52
C GLY A 507 -8.54 10.13 -25.47
N THR A 508 -8.97 9.97 -24.22
CA THR A 508 -8.62 10.87 -23.11
C THR A 508 -7.12 10.91 -22.77
N ALA A 509 -6.36 9.86 -23.10
CA ALA A 509 -4.93 9.74 -22.81
C ALA A 509 -4.03 10.10 -24.00
N GLN A 510 -4.60 10.40 -25.17
CA GLN A 510 -3.86 10.63 -26.41
C GLN A 510 -2.77 11.70 -26.28
N ARG A 511 -3.08 12.84 -25.66
CA ARG A 511 -2.12 13.94 -25.52
C ARG A 511 -0.86 13.52 -24.77
N VAL A 512 -1.01 12.64 -23.77
CA VAL A 512 0.08 12.19 -22.90
C VAL A 512 0.89 11.09 -23.58
N PHE A 513 0.25 10.13 -24.25
CA PHE A 513 0.94 8.95 -24.78
C PHE A 513 1.25 8.99 -26.28
N ARG A 514 0.87 10.07 -26.99
CA ARG A 514 1.32 10.29 -28.37
C ARG A 514 2.86 10.28 -28.43
N ASN A 515 3.40 9.64 -29.46
CA ASN A 515 4.84 9.50 -29.68
C ASN A 515 5.58 8.99 -28.44
N PHE A 516 5.03 7.99 -27.75
CA PHE A 516 5.72 7.34 -26.66
C PHE A 516 6.80 6.42 -27.23
N ILE A 517 8.01 6.97 -27.37
CA ILE A 517 9.14 6.33 -28.06
C ILE A 517 10.28 6.21 -27.05
N ILE A 518 10.77 4.99 -26.87
CA ILE A 518 11.93 4.66 -26.02
C ILE A 518 12.99 4.03 -26.92
N ASN A 519 14.21 4.57 -26.91
CA ASN A 519 15.33 4.09 -27.74
C ASN A 519 14.96 3.92 -29.24
N GLY A 520 14.19 4.86 -29.78
CA GLY A 520 13.75 4.85 -31.18
C GLY A 520 12.65 3.83 -31.51
N LYS A 521 12.15 3.08 -30.53
CA LYS A 521 11.02 2.13 -30.67
C LYS A 521 9.75 2.74 -30.06
N GLU A 522 8.66 2.69 -30.80
CA GLU A 522 7.35 3.10 -30.26
C GLU A 522 6.85 2.04 -29.27
N ILE A 523 6.56 2.47 -28.04
CA ILE A 523 5.94 1.65 -27.02
C ILE A 523 4.44 1.85 -27.09
N GLN A 524 3.75 0.81 -27.56
CA GLN A 524 2.31 0.81 -27.65
C GLN A 524 1.72 0.54 -26.27
N THR A 525 0.95 1.48 -25.71
CA THR A 525 0.25 1.29 -24.43
C THR A 525 -1.27 1.27 -24.61
N ALA A 526 -1.97 0.83 -23.57
CA ALA A 526 -3.40 0.98 -23.39
C ALA A 526 -3.66 1.44 -21.95
N GLY A 527 -4.79 2.08 -21.70
CA GLY A 527 -5.10 2.56 -20.35
C GLY A 527 -6.45 3.22 -20.21
N LYS A 528 -6.70 3.76 -19.02
CA LYS A 528 -7.95 4.42 -18.66
C LYS A 528 -7.73 5.55 -17.66
N THR A 529 -8.20 6.74 -18.02
CA THR A 529 -8.24 7.89 -17.10
C THR A 529 -9.40 7.78 -16.11
N GLY A 530 -9.21 8.29 -14.90
CA GLY A 530 -10.25 8.49 -13.90
C GLY A 530 -10.16 9.87 -13.25
N THR A 531 -11.33 10.45 -13.03
CA THR A 531 -11.52 11.63 -12.21
C THR A 531 -12.68 11.29 -11.28
N ALA A 532 -12.46 11.37 -9.97
CA ALA A 532 -13.44 10.96 -8.99
C ALA A 532 -13.76 12.13 -8.07
N GLU A 533 -15.01 12.60 -8.10
CA GLU A 533 -15.47 13.63 -7.17
C GLU A 533 -15.53 13.07 -5.75
N TYR A 534 -15.21 13.89 -4.77
CA TYR A 534 -15.22 13.48 -3.38
C TYR A 534 -15.55 14.64 -2.44
N CYS A 535 -16.01 14.31 -1.25
CA CYS A 535 -16.21 15.28 -0.17
C CYS A 535 -16.04 14.59 1.19
N ASP A 536 -14.80 14.43 1.62
CA ASP A 536 -14.44 13.88 2.93
C ASP A 536 -14.27 14.98 3.98
N ASP A 537 -13.99 14.58 5.22
CA ASP A 537 -13.81 15.50 6.35
C ASP A 537 -12.69 16.51 6.08
N VAL A 538 -11.59 16.08 5.43
CA VAL A 538 -10.45 16.94 5.10
C VAL A 538 -10.83 18.01 4.07
N ALA A 539 -11.59 17.64 3.04
CA ALA A 539 -12.10 18.57 2.04
C ALA A 539 -13.15 19.53 2.62
N GLN A 540 -13.99 19.06 3.55
CA GLN A 540 -14.98 19.89 4.24
C GLN A 540 -14.29 20.93 5.13
N GLU A 541 -13.29 20.55 5.93
CA GLU A 541 -12.49 21.47 6.75
C GLU A 541 -11.80 22.56 5.90
N LYS A 542 -11.38 22.20 4.69
CA LYS A 542 -10.79 23.13 3.71
C LYS A 542 -11.82 23.90 2.86
N ASN A 543 -13.12 23.73 3.11
CA ASN A 543 -14.21 24.34 2.36
C ASN A 543 -14.15 24.08 0.84
N LEU A 544 -13.68 22.88 0.45
CA LEU A 544 -13.56 22.46 -0.95
C LEU A 544 -14.87 21.89 -1.51
N CYS A 545 -15.75 21.36 -0.64
CA CYS A 545 -17.00 20.71 -1.04
C CYS A 545 -18.08 21.70 -1.51
N GLN A 546 -17.87 22.35 -2.66
CA GLN A 546 -18.82 23.31 -3.22
C GLN A 546 -19.74 22.63 -4.24
N PRO A 547 -21.07 22.53 -4.01
CA PRO A 547 -21.97 21.85 -4.94
C PRO A 547 -21.81 22.33 -6.39
N GLY A 548 -21.63 21.38 -7.32
CA GLY A 548 -21.36 21.66 -8.74
C GLY A 548 -19.89 21.96 -9.07
N ASN A 549 -19.01 21.98 -8.07
CA ASN A 549 -17.57 22.16 -8.21
C ASN A 549 -16.83 21.40 -7.10
N TRP A 550 -17.15 20.11 -6.95
CA TRP A 550 -16.48 19.26 -5.96
C TRP A 550 -15.02 19.01 -6.33
N PRO A 551 -14.13 18.87 -5.33
CA PRO A 551 -12.76 18.49 -5.60
C PRO A 551 -12.71 17.08 -6.18
N THR A 552 -11.64 16.76 -6.89
CA THR A 552 -11.51 15.49 -7.58
C THR A 552 -10.17 14.82 -7.32
N HIS A 553 -10.21 13.51 -7.11
CA HIS A 553 -9.03 12.66 -7.17
C HIS A 553 -8.65 12.37 -8.62
N SER A 554 -7.35 12.33 -8.89
CA SER A 554 -6.78 12.03 -10.20
C SER A 554 -6.33 10.57 -10.26
N TRP A 555 -6.84 9.82 -11.23
CA TRP A 555 -6.52 8.42 -11.46
C TRP A 555 -6.05 8.19 -12.90
N TYR A 556 -5.10 7.28 -13.07
CA TYR A 556 -4.80 6.68 -14.37
C TYR A 556 -4.32 5.24 -14.18
N LEU A 557 -4.88 4.35 -14.98
CA LEU A 557 -4.41 2.98 -15.18
C LEU A 557 -3.80 2.90 -16.57
N GLY A 558 -2.66 2.24 -16.71
CA GLY A 558 -2.11 1.92 -18.01
C GLY A 558 -1.19 0.70 -17.98
N TYR A 559 -1.19 -0.06 -19.07
CA TYR A 559 -0.27 -1.17 -19.30
C TYR A 559 0.46 -1.08 -20.64
N GLY A 560 1.58 -1.77 -20.74
CA GLY A 560 2.35 -1.90 -21.98
C GLY A 560 3.40 -3.01 -21.95
N PRO A 561 3.91 -3.41 -23.13
CA PRO A 561 3.36 -3.13 -24.45
C PRO A 561 1.94 -3.69 -24.64
N TYR A 562 1.15 -3.10 -25.53
CA TYR A 562 -0.28 -3.42 -25.70
C TYR A 562 -0.51 -4.89 -26.07
N GLU A 563 0.27 -5.42 -27.02
CA GLU A 563 0.11 -6.79 -27.54
C GLU A 563 0.68 -7.87 -26.60
N ASP A 564 1.69 -7.52 -25.79
CA ASP A 564 2.33 -8.47 -24.88
C ASP A 564 2.68 -7.77 -23.56
N PRO A 565 1.70 -7.55 -22.66
CA PRO A 565 1.91 -6.69 -21.50
C PRO A 565 3.00 -7.22 -20.55
N GLU A 566 3.93 -6.33 -20.19
CA GLU A 566 5.05 -6.64 -19.29
C GLU A 566 4.95 -5.86 -17.97
N ILE A 567 4.28 -4.71 -18.02
CA ILE A 567 4.04 -3.82 -16.89
C ILE A 567 2.63 -3.22 -16.98
N ALA A 568 1.92 -3.21 -15.86
CA ALA A 568 0.72 -2.41 -15.62
C ALA A 568 0.97 -1.46 -14.46
N VAL A 569 0.44 -0.24 -14.53
CA VAL A 569 0.76 0.84 -13.59
C VAL A 569 -0.49 1.63 -13.24
N VAL A 570 -0.67 1.90 -11.95
CA VAL A 570 -1.64 2.87 -11.45
C VAL A 570 -0.91 4.09 -10.89
N ALA A 571 -1.48 5.28 -11.14
CA ALA A 571 -1.19 6.47 -10.36
C ALA A 571 -2.48 7.05 -9.79
N PHE A 572 -2.44 7.40 -8.51
CA PHE A 572 -3.48 8.08 -7.76
C PHE A 572 -2.91 9.34 -7.12
N VAL A 573 -3.60 10.46 -7.28
CA VAL A 573 -3.26 11.70 -6.57
C VAL A 573 -4.51 12.26 -5.92
N TYR A 574 -4.48 12.32 -4.58
CA TYR A 574 -5.56 12.91 -3.80
C TYR A 574 -5.68 14.40 -4.11
N ASN A 575 -6.90 14.87 -4.34
CA ASN A 575 -7.20 16.22 -4.83
C ASN A 575 -6.40 16.64 -6.09
N GLY A 576 -5.97 15.66 -6.89
CA GLY A 576 -5.10 15.87 -8.04
C GLY A 576 -5.81 16.50 -9.24
N GLY A 577 -7.14 16.62 -9.24
CA GLY A 577 -7.87 17.09 -10.41
C GLY A 577 -8.02 16.00 -11.48
N GLU A 578 -7.83 16.36 -12.74
CA GLU A 578 -8.08 15.46 -13.87
C GLU A 578 -7.04 14.34 -14.00
N GLY A 579 -7.51 13.10 -14.21
CA GLY A 579 -6.68 11.92 -14.48
C GLY A 579 -5.70 12.08 -15.65
N ALA A 580 -6.18 12.67 -16.75
CA ALA A 580 -5.40 12.86 -17.98
C ALA A 580 -4.27 13.89 -17.83
N SER A 581 -4.39 14.80 -16.87
CA SER A 581 -3.47 15.93 -16.71
C SER A 581 -2.44 15.69 -15.61
N VAL A 582 -2.75 14.87 -14.61
CA VAL A 582 -1.87 14.63 -13.45
C VAL A 582 -1.41 13.18 -13.35
N ALA A 583 -2.35 12.22 -13.23
CA ALA A 583 -1.99 10.81 -13.06
C ALA A 583 -1.38 10.17 -14.33
N ALA A 584 -1.89 10.49 -15.52
CA ALA A 584 -1.37 9.91 -16.77
C ALA A 584 0.10 10.27 -17.05
N PRO A 585 0.58 11.53 -16.87
CA PRO A 585 2.00 11.85 -16.95
C PRO A 585 2.89 11.07 -15.97
N ILE A 586 2.41 10.79 -14.75
CA ILE A 586 3.14 9.98 -13.76
C ILE A 586 3.35 8.56 -14.32
N VAL A 587 2.27 7.93 -14.80
CA VAL A 587 2.37 6.58 -15.38
C VAL A 587 3.26 6.53 -16.61
N ARG A 588 3.19 7.53 -17.50
CA ARG A 588 4.10 7.62 -18.66
C ARG A 588 5.57 7.62 -18.21
N LYS A 589 5.93 8.44 -17.21
CA LYS A 589 7.31 8.53 -16.68
C LYS A 589 7.76 7.21 -16.03
N ILE A 590 6.87 6.51 -15.34
CA ILE A 590 7.17 5.20 -14.75
C ILE A 590 7.45 4.16 -15.83
N MET A 591 6.59 4.10 -16.87
CA MET A 591 6.80 3.19 -18.00
C MET A 591 8.08 3.53 -18.78
N GLU A 592 8.36 4.82 -18.98
CA GLU A 592 9.61 5.29 -19.60
C GLU A 592 10.82 4.75 -18.84
N ALA A 593 10.87 4.96 -17.53
CA ALA A 593 11.94 4.43 -16.67
C ALA A 593 12.02 2.89 -16.72
N TYR A 594 10.88 2.18 -16.70
CA TYR A 594 10.86 0.73 -16.80
C TYR A 594 11.51 0.22 -18.10
N PHE A 595 11.11 0.77 -19.26
CA PHE A 595 11.65 0.34 -20.54
C PHE A 595 13.11 0.77 -20.74
N GLU A 596 13.52 1.92 -20.20
CA GLU A 596 14.93 2.33 -20.18
C GLU A 596 15.79 1.39 -19.32
N LEU A 597 15.36 1.08 -18.10
CA LEU A 597 16.05 0.13 -17.20
C LEU A 597 16.14 -1.26 -17.83
N LYS A 598 15.05 -1.72 -18.46
CA LYS A 598 15.03 -2.99 -19.19
C LYS A 598 16.03 -2.99 -20.35
N ALA A 599 16.14 -1.90 -21.11
CA ALA A 599 17.11 -1.78 -22.20
C ALA A 599 18.55 -1.82 -21.67
N ILE A 600 18.81 -1.17 -20.53
CA ILE A 600 20.11 -1.22 -19.84
C ILE A 600 20.45 -2.65 -19.40
N ASP A 601 19.51 -3.37 -18.77
CA ASP A 601 19.71 -4.74 -18.31
C ASP A 601 19.93 -5.73 -19.48
N ALA A 602 19.34 -5.45 -20.64
CA ALA A 602 19.56 -6.18 -21.87
C ALA A 602 20.89 -5.84 -22.58
N GLY A 603 21.64 -4.83 -22.10
CA GLY A 603 22.87 -4.34 -22.71
C GLY A 603 22.65 -3.61 -24.04
N GLU A 604 21.45 -3.07 -24.29
CA GLU A 604 21.20 -2.23 -25.46
C GLU A 604 21.97 -0.89 -25.31
N PRO A 605 22.64 -0.39 -26.37
CA PRO A 605 23.41 0.84 -26.29
C PRO A 605 22.49 2.03 -26.00
N GLU A 606 22.94 2.91 -25.09
CA GLU A 606 22.24 4.15 -24.73
C GLU A 606 22.02 5.00 -25.99
N PHE A 607 20.76 5.28 -26.33
CA PHE A 607 20.43 6.03 -27.54
C PHE A 607 20.67 7.51 -27.28
N ILE A 608 21.89 7.99 -27.54
CA ILE A 608 22.18 9.43 -27.53
C ILE A 608 21.54 10.03 -28.79
N ALA A 609 20.36 10.65 -28.63
CA ALA A 609 19.75 11.40 -29.72
C ALA A 609 20.70 12.53 -30.18
N PRO A 610 20.81 12.78 -31.50
CA PRO A 610 21.65 13.85 -32.05
C PRO A 610 21.20 15.26 -31.68
#